data_AF-A0A3Q9L0C1-F1
#
_entry.id   AF-A0A3Q9L0C1-F1
#
_cell.length_a   1.000
_cell.length_b   1.000
_cell.length_c   1.000
_cell.angle_alpha   90.00
_cell.angle_beta   90.00
_cell.angle_gamma   90.00
#
_symmetry.space_group_name_H-M   'P 1'
#
loop_
_entity.id
_entity.type
_entity.pdbx_description
1 polymer ?
#
loop_
_entity_poly.entity_id
_entity_poly.type
_entity_poly.pdbx_seq_one_letter_code
_entity_poly.pdbx_strand_id
1 'polypeptide(L)'
;MTPATPATPATPAVPGTGPLSRLVALVHTLLVVEALLLLAASPGAAALLLLGADASNLPLVAVCLLPVGPALSAALYALHRRGRDLADLHPARAYWRGYRLNTCAVLRLWAPLSAWLAVIAFTLTHFALTGLPGWYALLLAGIGGASLLWGAHALVLASLFAFRTRDTARLAAHFLRHGRATLAAASPLVLAFGLAVLFGEALPALLAAPLLLSLLHGGRPVITETAKDFTA
;
A
#
# COMPACT_ATOMS: atom_id res chain seq x y z
N MET A 1 28.58 -8.52 64.54
CA MET A 1 29.15 -8.68 63.19
C MET A 1 28.03 -9.11 62.26
N THR A 2 27.40 -8.15 61.58
CA THR A 2 26.31 -8.36 60.62
C THR A 2 26.90 -8.43 59.21
N PRO A 3 26.60 -9.45 58.39
CA PRO A 3 27.15 -9.55 57.05
C PRO A 3 26.45 -8.57 56.11
N ALA A 4 27.25 -7.85 55.31
CA ALA A 4 26.78 -6.90 54.32
C ALA A 4 26.16 -7.64 53.12
N THR A 5 24.94 -7.24 52.73
CA THR A 5 24.24 -7.72 51.53
C THR A 5 24.95 -7.24 50.27
N PRO A 6 25.24 -8.10 49.28
CA PRO A 6 25.83 -7.65 48.02
C PRO A 6 24.80 -6.86 47.21
N ALA A 7 25.17 -5.65 46.79
CA ALA A 7 24.36 -4.81 45.93
C ALA A 7 24.22 -5.45 44.53
N THR A 8 22.98 -5.62 44.08
CA THR A 8 22.65 -6.06 42.73
C THR A 8 23.19 -5.05 41.72
N PRO A 9 23.98 -5.46 40.70
CA PRO A 9 24.45 -4.54 39.68
C PRO A 9 23.24 -4.00 38.90
N ALA A 10 23.11 -2.67 38.86
CA ALA A 10 22.11 -2.00 38.05
C ALA A 10 22.32 -2.37 36.57
N THR A 11 21.31 -2.96 35.95
CA THR A 11 21.30 -3.29 34.53
C THR A 11 21.57 -2.01 33.73
N PRO A 12 22.60 -1.94 32.87
CA PRO A 12 22.86 -0.75 32.08
C PRO A 12 21.64 -0.47 31.18
N ALA A 13 21.05 0.71 31.36
CA ALA A 13 19.97 1.18 30.48
C ALA A 13 20.52 1.26 29.05
N VAL A 14 19.96 0.44 28.15
CA VAL A 14 20.33 0.42 26.73
C VAL A 14 20.11 1.83 26.14
N PRO A 15 21.16 2.51 25.65
CA PRO A 15 21.01 3.79 24.97
C PRO A 15 20.18 3.57 23.69
N GLY A 16 19.08 4.31 23.53
CA GLY A 16 18.30 4.31 22.27
C GLY A 16 16.88 3.73 22.31
N THR A 17 16.32 3.40 23.48
CA THR A 17 14.92 2.91 23.59
C THR A 17 13.89 4.01 23.90
N GLY A 18 14.30 5.28 23.97
CA GLY A 18 13.41 6.41 24.26
C GLY A 18 12.35 6.65 23.18
N PRO A 19 11.21 7.28 23.52
CA PRO A 19 10.13 7.57 22.57
C PRO A 19 10.60 8.42 21.37
N LEU A 20 11.56 9.33 21.59
CA LEU A 20 12.16 10.13 20.53
C LEU A 20 13.01 9.29 19.56
N SER A 21 13.79 8.32 20.07
CA SER A 21 14.55 7.43 19.20
C SER A 21 13.63 6.57 18.33
N ARG A 22 12.50 6.10 18.89
CA ARG A 22 11.46 5.39 18.13
C ARG A 22 10.80 6.24 17.05
N LEU A 23 10.58 7.53 17.34
CA LEU A 23 10.03 8.49 16.36
C LEU A 23 11.04 8.75 15.24
N VAL A 24 12.31 8.98 15.58
CA VAL A 24 13.38 9.19 14.60
C VAL A 24 13.55 7.95 13.71
N ALA A 25 13.55 6.75 14.28
CA ALA A 25 13.57 5.51 13.51
C ALA A 25 12.32 5.34 12.61
N LEU A 26 11.18 5.92 13.00
CA LEU A 26 9.95 5.91 12.21
C LEU A 26 10.09 6.80 10.99
N VAL A 27 10.51 8.05 11.22
CA VAL A 27 10.72 9.02 10.15
C VAL A 27 11.80 8.52 9.19
N HIS A 28 12.91 7.98 9.71
CA HIS A 28 13.96 7.41 8.87
C HIS A 28 13.46 6.27 7.98
N THR A 29 12.67 5.34 8.54
CA THR A 29 12.11 4.24 7.75
C THR A 29 11.13 4.73 6.70
N LEU A 30 10.24 5.68 7.06
CA LEU A 30 9.30 6.28 6.12
C LEU A 30 10.04 6.94 4.96
N LEU A 31 11.06 7.76 5.24
CA LEU A 31 11.84 8.44 4.21
C LEU A 31 12.58 7.47 3.30
N VAL A 32 13.20 6.42 3.85
CA VAL A 32 13.92 5.41 3.04
C VAL A 32 12.96 4.61 2.17
N VAL A 33 11.82 4.18 2.72
CA VAL A 33 10.81 3.44 1.96
C VAL A 33 10.19 4.32 0.89
N GLU A 34 9.91 5.59 1.18
CA GLU A 34 9.39 6.56 0.22
C GLU A 34 10.38 6.78 -0.93
N ALA A 35 11.66 7.01 -0.61
CA ALA A 35 12.69 7.19 -1.62
C ALA A 35 12.84 5.96 -2.53
N LEU A 36 12.79 4.75 -1.95
CA LEU A 36 12.87 3.50 -2.72
C LEU A 36 11.61 3.25 -3.56
N LEU A 37 10.43 3.64 -3.06
CA LEU A 37 9.17 3.56 -3.79
C LEU A 37 9.20 4.51 -4.99
N LEU A 38 9.59 5.77 -4.78
CA LEU A 38 9.73 6.76 -5.84
C LEU A 38 10.77 6.33 -6.86
N LEU A 39 11.91 5.77 -6.43
CA LEU A 39 12.92 5.25 -7.33
C LEU A 39 12.38 4.08 -8.16
N ALA A 40 11.65 3.15 -7.55
CA ALA A 40 11.06 2.00 -8.24
C ALA A 40 9.90 2.38 -9.17
N ALA A 41 9.13 3.42 -8.82
CA ALA A 41 8.05 3.96 -9.63
C ALA A 41 8.52 4.97 -10.68
N SER A 42 9.74 5.50 -10.56
CA SER A 42 10.33 6.49 -11.47
C SER A 42 10.28 6.11 -12.95
N PRO A 43 10.53 4.85 -13.39
CA PRO A 43 10.39 4.51 -14.81
C PRO A 43 8.94 4.64 -15.30
N GLY A 44 7.96 4.31 -14.45
CA GLY A 44 6.54 4.50 -14.76
C GLY A 44 6.15 5.97 -14.79
N ALA A 45 6.59 6.74 -13.80
CA ALA A 45 6.33 8.18 -13.73
C ALA A 45 6.97 8.94 -14.88
N ALA A 46 8.22 8.62 -15.24
CA ALA A 46 8.90 9.22 -16.39
C ALA A 46 8.17 8.90 -17.70
N ALA A 47 7.69 7.66 -17.87
CA ALA A 47 6.90 7.28 -19.03
C ALA A 47 5.57 8.05 -19.10
N LEU A 48 4.90 8.30 -17.95
CA LEU A 48 3.68 9.11 -17.88
C LEU A 48 3.93 10.58 -18.23
N LEU A 49 5.03 11.17 -17.74
CA LEU A 49 5.40 12.56 -18.06
C LEU A 49 5.65 12.76 -19.56
N LEU A 50 6.17 11.74 -20.24
CA LEU A 50 6.39 11.75 -21.69
C LEU A 50 5.12 11.53 -22.50
N LEU A 51 4.08 10.93 -21.90
CA LEU A 51 2.95 10.38 -22.63
C LEU A 51 1.92 11.43 -23.07
N GLY A 52 1.88 12.61 -22.46
CA GLY A 52 0.86 13.62 -22.75
C GLY A 52 -0.56 13.20 -22.29
N ALA A 53 -1.35 14.20 -21.90
CA ALA A 53 -2.69 13.99 -21.35
C ALA A 53 -3.74 13.79 -22.45
N ASP A 54 -3.67 12.63 -23.12
CA ASP A 54 -4.63 12.22 -24.15
C ASP A 54 -5.34 10.92 -23.78
N ALA A 55 -6.64 10.83 -24.07
CA ALA A 55 -7.45 9.66 -23.73
C ALA A 55 -7.05 8.40 -24.51
N SER A 56 -6.40 8.56 -25.67
CA SER A 56 -5.79 7.46 -26.45
C SER A 56 -4.62 6.79 -25.73
N ASN A 57 -4.00 7.47 -24.76
CA ASN A 57 -2.85 6.98 -24.02
C ASN A 57 -3.23 6.19 -22.77
N LEU A 58 -4.51 6.09 -22.42
CA LEU A 58 -5.02 5.33 -21.26
C LEU A 58 -4.52 3.86 -21.17
N PRO A 59 -4.45 3.07 -22.25
CA PRO A 59 -3.85 1.73 -22.16
C PRO A 59 -2.33 1.78 -21.87
N LEU A 60 -1.60 2.77 -22.40
CA LEU A 60 -0.19 2.96 -22.10
C LEU A 60 0.02 3.45 -20.65
N VAL A 61 -0.87 4.29 -20.13
CA VAL A 61 -0.92 4.69 -18.71
C VAL A 61 -1.01 3.45 -17.82
N ALA A 62 -1.87 2.48 -18.16
CA ALA A 62 -2.00 1.22 -17.42
C ALA A 62 -0.70 0.41 -17.38
N VAL A 63 0.05 0.39 -18.49
CA VAL A 63 1.37 -0.27 -18.58
C VAL A 63 2.40 0.48 -17.71
N CYS A 64 2.38 1.81 -17.71
CA CYS A 64 3.27 2.63 -16.89
C CYS A 64 3.00 2.47 -15.38
N LEU A 65 1.80 2.06 -15.01
CA LEU A 65 1.40 1.76 -13.63
C LEU A 65 1.81 0.35 -13.16
N LEU A 66 2.28 -0.54 -14.03
CA LEU A 66 2.75 -1.88 -13.66
C LEU A 66 3.86 -1.90 -12.60
N PRO A 67 4.93 -1.07 -12.68
CA PRO A 67 5.98 -1.04 -11.65
C PRO A 67 5.49 -0.54 -10.28
N VAL A 68 4.36 0.18 -10.23
CA VAL A 68 3.81 0.75 -8.99
C VAL A 68 3.30 -0.33 -8.03
N GLY A 69 2.66 -1.39 -8.55
CA GLY A 69 2.16 -2.49 -7.72
C GLY A 69 3.24 -3.18 -6.87
N PRO A 70 4.34 -3.68 -7.48
CA PRO A 70 5.47 -4.27 -6.75
C PRO A 70 6.14 -3.31 -5.77
N ALA A 71 6.26 -2.02 -6.12
CA ALA A 71 6.83 -1.00 -5.24
C ALA A 71 5.98 -0.79 -3.97
N LEU A 72 4.66 -0.69 -4.14
CA LEU A 72 3.72 -0.58 -3.02
C LEU A 72 3.73 -1.83 -2.12
N SER A 73 3.80 -3.04 -2.71
CA SER A 73 3.91 -4.27 -1.91
C SER A 73 5.23 -4.35 -1.13
N ALA A 74 6.36 -3.98 -1.75
CA ALA A 74 7.64 -3.95 -1.06
C ALA A 74 7.63 -2.95 0.13
N ALA A 75 6.98 -1.80 -0.04
CA ALA A 75 6.77 -0.82 1.02
C ALA A 75 5.91 -1.37 2.16
N LEU A 76 4.78 -2.02 1.85
CA LEU A 76 3.91 -2.66 2.85
C LEU A 76 4.65 -3.75 3.64
N TYR A 77 5.44 -4.58 2.97
CA TYR A 77 6.25 -5.62 3.61
C TYR A 77 7.29 -5.02 4.56
N ALA A 78 8.01 -3.98 4.13
CA ALA A 78 9.02 -3.29 4.95
C ALA A 78 8.39 -2.61 6.18
N LEU A 79 7.26 -1.94 6.00
CA LEU A 79 6.54 -1.26 7.08
C LEU A 79 5.95 -2.25 8.10
N HIS A 80 5.41 -3.39 7.64
CA HIS A 80 4.91 -4.44 8.54
C HIS A 80 6.04 -5.06 9.37
N ARG A 81 7.19 -5.35 8.74
CA ARG A 81 8.33 -5.98 9.42
C ARG A 81 8.93 -5.08 10.49
N ARG A 82 9.04 -3.78 10.23
CA ARG A 82 9.45 -2.77 11.23
C ARG A 82 8.55 -2.77 12.47
N GLY A 83 7.24 -2.95 12.30
CA GLY A 83 6.29 -2.99 13.42
C GLY A 83 6.53 -4.15 14.38
N ARG A 84 7.25 -5.20 13.95
CA ARG A 84 7.60 -6.37 14.77
C ARG A 84 9.03 -6.31 15.31
N ASP A 85 9.93 -5.60 14.63
CA ASP A 85 11.34 -5.51 14.99
C ASP A 85 11.82 -4.05 14.99
N LEU A 86 11.74 -3.42 16.17
CA LEU A 86 12.04 -1.99 16.36
C LEU A 86 13.55 -1.69 16.31
N ALA A 87 14.41 -2.72 16.36
CA ALA A 87 15.87 -2.59 16.42
C ALA A 87 16.55 -2.74 15.05
N ASP A 88 15.80 -3.04 13.98
CA ASP A 88 16.39 -3.40 12.70
C ASP A 88 16.77 -2.16 11.88
N LEU A 89 18.07 -1.86 11.79
CA LEU A 89 18.64 -0.67 11.15
C LEU A 89 18.72 -0.75 9.60
N HIS A 90 18.13 -1.77 8.96
CA HIS A 90 18.31 -2.00 7.51
C HIS A 90 16.98 -2.02 6.72
N PRO A 91 16.22 -0.91 6.69
CA PRO A 91 14.93 -0.84 5.99
C PRO A 91 15.05 -1.15 4.48
N ALA A 92 16.17 -0.81 3.86
CA ALA A 92 16.42 -1.07 2.44
C ALA A 92 16.50 -2.57 2.09
N ARG A 93 17.07 -3.40 2.98
CA ARG A 93 17.17 -4.86 2.76
C ARG A 93 15.80 -5.52 2.89
N ALA A 94 14.98 -5.06 3.82
CA ALA A 94 13.61 -5.54 3.98
C ALA A 94 12.75 -5.22 2.74
N TYR A 95 12.87 -4.00 2.20
CA TYR A 95 12.21 -3.58 0.98
C TYR A 95 12.61 -4.44 -0.23
N TRP A 96 13.90 -4.61 -0.48
CA TRP A 96 14.39 -5.45 -1.60
C TRP A 96 13.96 -6.91 -1.49
N ARG A 97 13.94 -7.46 -0.27
CA ARG A 97 13.50 -8.83 -0.04
C ARG A 97 12.00 -8.98 -0.29
N GLY A 98 11.18 -8.04 0.19
CA GLY A 98 9.75 -7.99 -0.09
C GLY A 98 9.45 -7.84 -1.59
N TYR A 99 10.20 -6.97 -2.26
CA TYR A 99 10.12 -6.79 -3.72
C TYR A 99 10.34 -8.12 -4.44
N ARG A 100 11.47 -8.80 -4.23
CA ARG A 100 11.76 -10.07 -4.92
C ARG A 100 10.75 -11.18 -4.65
N LEU A 101 10.21 -11.26 -3.43
CA LEU A 101 9.26 -12.31 -3.05
C LEU A 101 7.86 -12.06 -3.61
N ASN A 102 7.42 -10.80 -3.65
CA ASN A 102 6.02 -10.46 -3.94
C ASN A 102 5.79 -9.99 -5.38
N THR A 103 6.83 -9.57 -6.13
CA THR A 103 6.67 -8.97 -7.47
C THR A 103 5.83 -9.82 -8.43
N CYS A 104 6.08 -11.13 -8.55
CA CYS A 104 5.35 -11.98 -9.48
C CYS A 104 3.88 -12.17 -9.10
N ALA A 105 3.60 -12.39 -7.81
CA ALA A 105 2.24 -12.58 -7.32
C ALA A 105 1.43 -11.28 -7.43
N VAL A 106 2.07 -10.15 -7.10
CA VAL A 106 1.47 -8.82 -7.17
C VAL A 106 1.23 -8.40 -8.61
N LEU A 107 2.18 -8.59 -9.54
CA LEU A 107 1.96 -8.26 -10.95
C LEU A 107 0.81 -9.05 -11.57
N ARG A 108 0.66 -10.33 -11.22
CA ARG A 108 -0.46 -11.17 -11.70
C ARG A 108 -1.84 -10.67 -11.26
N LEU A 109 -1.90 -9.93 -10.15
CA LEU A 109 -3.12 -9.36 -9.60
C LEU A 109 -3.31 -7.89 -10.02
N TRP A 110 -2.22 -7.13 -10.05
CA TRP A 110 -2.18 -5.72 -10.36
C TRP A 110 -2.40 -5.45 -11.84
N ALA A 111 -1.77 -6.22 -12.73
CA ALA A 111 -1.93 -6.05 -14.18
C ALA A 111 -3.40 -6.13 -14.65
N PRO A 112 -4.20 -7.16 -14.29
CA PRO A 112 -5.60 -7.19 -14.70
C PRO A 112 -6.43 -6.10 -14.03
N LEU A 113 -6.13 -5.71 -12.78
CA LEU A 113 -6.80 -4.63 -12.10
C LEU A 113 -6.54 -3.28 -12.80
N SER A 114 -5.29 -2.98 -13.14
CA SER A 114 -4.91 -1.77 -13.86
C SER A 114 -5.54 -1.71 -15.24
N ALA A 115 -5.56 -2.83 -15.97
CA ALA A 115 -6.25 -2.92 -17.25
C ALA A 115 -7.76 -2.64 -17.12
N TRP A 116 -8.40 -3.21 -16.11
CA TRP A 116 -9.82 -2.99 -15.83
C TRP A 116 -10.14 -1.53 -15.48
N LEU A 117 -9.30 -0.90 -14.64
CA LEU A 117 -9.45 0.51 -14.30
C LEU A 117 -9.24 1.43 -15.51
N ALA A 118 -8.31 1.09 -16.41
CA ALA A 118 -8.12 1.83 -17.65
C ALA A 118 -9.35 1.77 -18.56
N VAL A 119 -10.02 0.61 -18.64
CA VAL A 119 -11.29 0.47 -19.38
C VAL A 119 -12.38 1.33 -18.77
N ILE A 120 -12.53 1.34 -17.43
CA ILE A 120 -13.52 2.18 -16.75
C ILE A 120 -13.22 3.67 -17.00
N ALA A 121 -11.96 4.09 -16.84
CA ALA A 121 -11.54 5.46 -17.07
C ALA A 121 -11.81 5.89 -18.52
N PHE A 122 -11.42 5.07 -19.50
CA PHE A 122 -11.67 5.33 -20.91
C PHE A 122 -13.15 5.49 -21.22
N THR A 123 -13.98 4.63 -20.64
CA THR A 123 -15.44 4.68 -20.80
C THR A 123 -16.03 5.94 -20.18
N LEU A 124 -15.55 6.36 -19.01
CA LEU A 124 -16.00 7.59 -18.35
C LEU A 124 -15.56 8.86 -19.11
N THR A 125 -14.34 8.88 -19.65
CA THR A 125 -13.83 10.01 -20.45
C THR A 125 -14.64 10.20 -21.74
N HIS A 126 -15.03 9.10 -22.39
CA HIS A 126 -15.84 9.14 -23.61
C HIS A 126 -17.35 9.02 -23.33
N PHE A 127 -17.77 9.11 -22.07
CA PHE A 127 -19.15 8.84 -21.68
C PHE A 127 -20.16 9.76 -22.37
N ALA A 128 -19.79 11.03 -22.59
CA ALA A 128 -20.64 12.00 -23.28
C ALA A 128 -21.01 11.57 -24.72
N LEU A 129 -20.20 10.73 -25.35
CA LEU A 129 -20.43 10.22 -26.71
C LEU A 129 -21.40 9.04 -26.76
N THR A 130 -21.72 8.43 -25.61
CA THR A 130 -22.51 7.20 -25.54
C THR A 130 -24.03 7.46 -25.56
N GLY A 131 -24.46 8.70 -25.30
CA GLY A 131 -25.88 9.05 -25.18
C GLY A 131 -26.60 8.38 -24.00
N LEU A 132 -25.86 7.75 -23.07
CA LEU A 132 -26.41 7.07 -21.91
C LEU A 132 -26.84 8.04 -20.80
N PRO A 133 -27.83 7.67 -19.97
CA PRO A 133 -28.22 8.45 -18.80
C PRO A 133 -27.06 8.62 -17.81
N GLY A 134 -26.92 9.82 -17.21
CA GLY A 134 -25.83 10.14 -16.28
C GLY A 134 -25.69 9.22 -15.05
N TRP A 135 -26.76 8.50 -14.65
CA TRP A 135 -26.67 7.51 -13.57
C TRP A 135 -25.78 6.31 -13.90
N TYR A 136 -25.61 5.97 -15.18
CA TYR A 136 -24.65 4.94 -15.59
C TYR A 136 -23.20 5.34 -15.27
N ALA A 137 -22.85 6.62 -15.43
CA ALA A 137 -21.53 7.11 -15.05
C ALA A 137 -21.30 6.97 -13.53
N LEU A 138 -22.33 7.23 -12.71
CA LEU A 138 -22.25 7.03 -11.26
C LEU A 138 -22.03 5.55 -10.90
N LEU A 139 -22.69 4.61 -11.60
CA LEU A 139 -22.45 3.18 -11.39
C LEU A 139 -21.05 2.76 -11.80
N LEU A 140 -20.56 3.22 -12.96
CA LEU A 140 -19.18 2.93 -13.38
C LEU A 140 -18.16 3.49 -12.39
N ALA A 141 -18.37 4.72 -11.91
CA ALA A 141 -17.53 5.33 -10.89
C ALA A 141 -17.56 4.52 -9.58
N GLY A 142 -18.74 4.04 -9.16
CA GLY A 142 -18.90 3.16 -8.00
C GLY A 142 -18.15 1.83 -8.16
N ILE A 143 -18.24 1.19 -9.32
CA ILE A 143 -17.51 -0.05 -9.64
C ILE A 143 -16.00 0.20 -9.65
N GLY A 144 -15.55 1.33 -10.19
CA GLY A 144 -14.15 1.76 -10.14
C GLY A 144 -13.66 1.89 -8.69
N GLY A 145 -14.41 2.62 -7.86
CA GLY A 145 -14.08 2.77 -6.44
C GLY A 145 -14.04 1.44 -5.67
N ALA A 146 -15.02 0.56 -5.90
CA ALA A 146 -15.03 -0.78 -5.31
C ALA A 146 -13.84 -1.64 -5.77
N SER A 147 -13.44 -1.50 -7.03
CA SER A 147 -12.27 -2.19 -7.59
C SER A 147 -10.96 -1.69 -6.97
N LEU A 148 -10.82 -0.37 -6.75
CA LEU A 148 -9.68 0.20 -6.03
C LEU A 148 -9.60 -0.33 -4.59
N LEU A 149 -10.74 -0.34 -3.90
CA LEU A 149 -10.83 -0.82 -2.53
C LEU A 149 -10.46 -2.31 -2.43
N TRP A 150 -10.97 -3.12 -3.36
CA TRP A 150 -10.61 -4.52 -3.48
C TRP A 150 -9.11 -4.70 -3.77
N GLY A 151 -8.55 -3.90 -4.67
CA GLY A 151 -7.12 -3.89 -4.97
C GLY A 151 -6.25 -3.57 -3.76
N ALA A 152 -6.64 -2.58 -2.95
CA ALA A 152 -5.92 -2.21 -1.73
C ALA A 152 -5.87 -3.37 -0.72
N HIS A 153 -7.01 -4.03 -0.46
CA HIS A 153 -7.05 -5.19 0.43
C HIS A 153 -6.25 -6.38 -0.12
N ALA A 154 -6.39 -6.65 -1.42
CA ALA A 154 -5.69 -7.75 -2.06
C ALA A 154 -4.17 -7.52 -2.09
N LEU A 155 -3.71 -6.28 -2.22
CA LEU A 155 -2.31 -5.91 -2.15
C LEU A 155 -1.73 -6.10 -0.74
N VAL A 156 -2.49 -5.71 0.30
CA VAL A 156 -2.09 -5.96 1.71
C VAL A 156 -1.96 -7.45 1.97
N LEU A 157 -2.94 -8.26 1.56
CA LEU A 157 -2.91 -9.70 1.75
C LEU A 157 -1.78 -10.37 0.94
N ALA A 158 -1.61 -10.02 -0.34
CA ALA A 158 -0.54 -10.54 -1.18
C ALA A 158 0.86 -10.15 -0.67
N SER A 159 0.97 -9.01 -0.01
CA SER A 159 2.23 -8.55 0.56
C SER A 159 2.60 -9.22 1.88
N LEU A 160 1.61 -9.67 2.64
CA LEU A 160 1.79 -10.21 3.99
C LEU A 160 1.74 -11.74 4.03
N PHE A 161 1.01 -12.35 3.10
CA PHE A 161 0.77 -13.78 3.08
C PHE A 161 1.09 -14.37 1.70
N ALA A 162 1.85 -15.47 1.71
CA ALA A 162 2.16 -16.24 0.51
C ALA A 162 0.99 -17.18 0.14
N PHE A 163 -0.17 -16.62 -0.18
CA PHE A 163 -1.32 -17.39 -0.67
C PHE A 163 -1.38 -17.46 -2.20
N ARG A 164 -2.08 -18.47 -2.71
CA ARG A 164 -2.40 -18.57 -4.13
C ARG A 164 -3.23 -17.35 -4.53
N THR A 165 -2.87 -16.69 -5.64
CA THR A 165 -3.50 -15.40 -6.06
C THR A 165 -5.03 -15.42 -6.11
N ARG A 166 -5.62 -16.58 -6.42
CA ARG A 166 -7.08 -16.78 -6.43
C ARG A 166 -7.71 -16.73 -5.04
N ASP A 167 -7.03 -17.26 -4.03
CA ASP A 167 -7.54 -17.30 -2.66
C ASP A 167 -7.42 -15.91 -2.02
N THR A 168 -6.33 -15.20 -2.30
CA THR A 168 -6.16 -13.78 -1.93
C THR A 168 -7.26 -12.90 -2.52
N ALA A 169 -7.59 -13.10 -3.80
CA ALA A 169 -8.66 -12.37 -4.49
C ALA A 169 -10.04 -12.58 -3.85
N ARG A 170 -10.36 -13.83 -3.51
CA ARG A 170 -11.62 -14.18 -2.82
C ARG A 170 -11.67 -13.62 -1.42
N LEU A 171 -10.58 -13.70 -0.67
CA LEU A 171 -10.52 -13.21 0.70
C LEU A 171 -10.61 -11.68 0.75
N ALA A 172 -9.97 -10.97 -0.19
CA ALA A 172 -10.12 -9.52 -0.35
C ALA A 172 -11.57 -9.11 -0.65
N ALA A 173 -12.28 -9.86 -1.50
CA ALA A 173 -13.70 -9.63 -1.77
C ALA A 173 -14.58 -9.89 -0.55
N HIS A 174 -14.19 -10.84 0.31
CA HIS A 174 -14.87 -11.08 1.58
C HIS A 174 -14.68 -9.91 2.57
N PHE A 175 -13.49 -9.31 2.61
CA PHE A 175 -13.23 -8.13 3.45
C PHE A 175 -13.96 -6.87 3.00
N LEU A 176 -14.35 -6.78 1.72
CA LEU A 176 -15.24 -5.72 1.23
C LEU A 176 -16.60 -5.69 1.96
N ARG A 177 -17.02 -6.82 2.54
CA ARG A 177 -18.27 -6.93 3.30
C ARG A 177 -18.13 -6.49 4.76
N HIS A 178 -16.90 -6.28 5.25
CA HIS A 178 -16.62 -5.87 6.62
C HIS A 178 -16.46 -4.35 6.71
N GLY A 179 -17.57 -3.66 7.04
CA GLY A 179 -17.70 -2.19 7.00
C GLY A 179 -16.58 -1.39 7.70
N ARG A 180 -16.01 -1.90 8.79
CA ARG A 180 -14.92 -1.22 9.52
C ARG A 180 -13.58 -1.26 8.78
N ALA A 181 -13.28 -2.39 8.15
CA ALA A 181 -12.04 -2.56 7.39
C ALA A 181 -12.09 -1.77 6.07
N THR A 182 -13.28 -1.71 5.44
CA THR A 182 -13.49 -0.93 4.23
C THR A 182 -13.47 0.56 4.49
N LEU A 183 -14.05 1.05 5.59
CA LEU A 183 -13.94 2.46 5.99
C LEU A 183 -12.48 2.86 6.22
N ALA A 184 -11.72 2.03 6.94
CA ALA A 184 -10.31 2.27 7.21
C ALA A 184 -9.43 2.24 5.95
N ALA A 185 -9.77 1.41 4.95
CA ALA A 185 -9.08 1.38 3.67
C ALA A 185 -9.57 2.46 2.69
N ALA A 186 -10.82 2.89 2.79
CA ALA A 186 -11.39 3.96 2.00
C ALA A 186 -10.83 5.33 2.40
N SER A 187 -10.59 5.59 3.69
CA SER A 187 -10.07 6.88 4.13
C SER A 187 -8.75 7.31 3.47
N PRO A 188 -7.68 6.48 3.39
CA PRO A 188 -6.46 6.86 2.69
C PRO A 188 -6.65 6.97 1.18
N LEU A 189 -7.56 6.20 0.57
CA LEU A 189 -7.88 6.31 -0.86
C LEU A 189 -8.58 7.63 -1.19
N VAL A 190 -9.58 8.02 -0.38
CA VAL A 190 -10.28 9.30 -0.52
C VAL A 190 -9.32 10.46 -0.30
N LEU A 191 -8.45 10.36 0.70
CA LEU A 191 -7.43 11.38 0.97
C LEU A 191 -6.44 11.50 -0.19
N ALA A 192 -5.92 10.39 -0.70
CA ALA A 192 -5.01 10.39 -1.85
C ALA A 192 -5.66 10.99 -3.11
N PHE A 193 -6.92 10.64 -3.37
CA PHE A 193 -7.70 11.18 -4.48
C PHE A 193 -7.93 12.69 -4.33
N GLY A 194 -8.38 13.15 -3.16
CA GLY A 194 -8.58 14.57 -2.90
C GLY A 194 -7.27 15.37 -3.04
N LEU A 195 -6.16 14.79 -2.60
CA LEU A 195 -4.84 15.40 -2.74
C LEU A 195 -4.40 15.50 -4.21
N ALA A 196 -4.64 14.45 -5.00
CA ALA A 196 -4.37 14.45 -6.43
C ALA A 196 -5.17 15.54 -7.17
N VAL A 197 -6.45 15.71 -6.83
CA VAL A 197 -7.33 16.71 -7.45
C VAL A 197 -6.92 18.14 -7.09
N LEU A 198 -6.52 18.38 -5.83
CA LEU A 198 -6.25 19.72 -5.33
C LEU A 198 -4.80 20.19 -5.58
N PHE A 199 -3.83 19.26 -5.51
CA PHE A 199 -2.40 19.58 -5.52
C PHE A 199 -1.62 18.86 -6.62
N GLY A 200 -2.31 18.08 -7.46
CA GLY A 200 -1.69 17.26 -8.50
C GLY A 200 -1.13 15.94 -7.98
N GLU A 201 -0.62 15.12 -8.90
CA GLU A 201 -0.22 13.73 -8.66
C GLU A 201 1.05 13.58 -7.80
N ALA A 202 1.87 14.63 -7.72
CA ALA A 202 3.15 14.60 -6.99
C ALA A 202 2.98 14.50 -5.48
N LEU A 203 1.98 15.18 -4.91
CA LEU A 203 1.78 15.23 -3.47
C LEU A 203 1.32 13.89 -2.86
N PRO A 204 0.35 13.15 -3.44
CA PRO A 204 0.01 11.81 -2.95
C PRO A 204 1.15 10.81 -3.17
N ALA A 205 1.96 10.99 -4.22
CA ALA A 205 3.15 10.18 -4.45
C ALA A 205 4.26 10.41 -3.41
N LEU A 206 4.35 11.63 -2.82
CA LEU A 206 5.28 12.00 -1.76
C LEU A 206 4.79 11.64 -0.34
N LEU A 207 3.53 11.25 -0.22
CA LEU A 207 2.89 10.80 1.01
C LEU A 207 2.51 9.32 0.94
N ALA A 208 3.12 8.54 0.04
CA ALA A 208 2.73 7.16 -0.20
C ALA A 208 3.00 6.28 1.03
N ALA A 209 4.19 6.33 1.61
CA ALA A 209 4.58 5.59 2.80
C ALA A 209 3.70 5.88 4.03
N PRO A 210 3.40 7.15 4.41
CA PRO A 210 2.49 7.40 5.54
C PRO A 210 1.04 6.96 5.24
N LEU A 211 0.54 7.08 4.01
CA LEU A 211 -0.77 6.55 3.62
C LEU A 211 -0.83 5.02 3.76
N LEU A 212 0.21 4.31 3.31
CA LEU A 212 0.35 2.87 3.47
C LEU A 212 0.46 2.45 4.94
N LEU A 213 1.18 3.23 5.75
CA LEU A 213 1.28 3.00 7.20
C LEU A 213 -0.09 3.15 7.87
N SER A 214 -0.87 4.15 7.48
CA SER A 214 -2.24 4.36 7.96
C SER A 214 -3.15 3.19 7.57
N LEU A 215 -3.06 2.75 6.31
CA LEU A 215 -3.77 1.57 5.81
C LEU A 215 -3.41 0.31 6.61
N LEU A 216 -2.12 0.09 6.88
CA LEU A 216 -1.65 -1.03 7.70
C LEU A 216 -2.20 -0.97 9.13
N HIS A 217 -2.23 0.23 9.74
CA HIS A 217 -2.78 0.41 11.08
C HIS A 217 -4.29 0.13 11.14
N GLY A 218 -5.04 0.63 10.15
CA GLY A 218 -6.47 0.37 10.01
C GLY A 218 -6.79 -1.10 9.75
N GLY A 219 -5.91 -1.81 9.04
CA GLY A 219 -6.04 -3.24 8.73
C GLY A 219 -5.53 -4.20 9.82
N ARG A 220 -4.91 -3.73 10.91
CA ARG A 220 -4.37 -4.60 11.98
C ARG A 220 -5.35 -5.65 12.52
N PRO A 221 -6.60 -5.33 12.89
CA PRO A 221 -7.53 -6.34 13.40
C PRO A 221 -7.77 -7.47 12.40
N VAL A 222 -7.92 -7.12 11.13
CA VAL A 222 -8.11 -8.07 10.02
C VAL A 222 -6.88 -8.95 9.80
N ILE A 223 -5.69 -8.37 9.87
CA ILE A 223 -4.41 -9.10 9.75
C ILE A 223 -4.27 -10.10 10.91
N THR A 224 -4.66 -9.70 12.13
CA THR A 224 -4.57 -10.58 13.31
C THR A 224 -5.59 -11.71 13.29
N GLU A 225 -6.78 -11.47 12.76
CA GLU A 225 -7.82 -12.49 12.61
C GLU A 225 -7.44 -13.50 11.52
N THR A 226 -7.01 -13.02 10.36
CA THR A 226 -6.50 -13.89 9.27
C THR A 226 -5.29 -14.71 9.71
N ALA A 227 -4.37 -14.14 10.50
CA ALA A 227 -3.24 -14.89 11.04
C ALA A 227 -3.69 -15.99 12.02
N LYS A 228 -4.70 -15.75 12.85
CA LYS A 228 -5.22 -16.76 13.78
C LYS A 228 -5.90 -17.90 13.05
N ASP A 229 -6.66 -17.61 12.00
CA ASP A 229 -7.46 -18.62 11.30
C ASP A 229 -6.67 -19.46 10.30
N PHE A 230 -5.56 -18.94 9.77
CA PHE A 230 -4.83 -19.59 8.67
C PHE A 230 -3.35 -19.91 8.96
N THR A 231 -2.80 -19.49 10.11
CA THR A 231 -1.40 -19.81 10.48
C THR A 231 -1.23 -20.52 11.82
N ALA A 232 -2.34 -20.96 12.46
CA ALA A 232 -2.34 -21.79 13.67
C ALA A 232 -2.32 -23.28 13.34
#